data_AF-A0A954GW91-F1
#
_entry.id   AF-A0A954GW91-F1
#
_cell.length_a   1.000
_cell.length_b   1.000
_cell.length_c   1.000
_cell.angle_alpha   90.00
_cell.angle_beta   90.00
_cell.angle_gamma   90.00
#
_symmetry.space_group_name_H-M   'P 1'
#
loop_
_entity.id
_entity.type
_entity.pdbx_description
1 polymer ?
#
loop_
_entity_poly.entity_id
_entity_poly.type
_entity_poly.pdbx_seq_one_letter_code
_entity_poly.pdbx_strand_id
1 'polypeptide(L)'
;MKRIFLTLAILGNICLWTAVLFGLSIRAGITLPATDPQFQLDPAYNARISTHMLIGLGALTFATLVHAILFTYFMGTGRWIEETSNAYGLDAAWYNSNQKVKYGVLPGIVVVLLLLIATGAFGAVADPATPVSLGKSDAAIHFFVAVSTALANLLVNGLEFIAVLKNASIIEDVLRQVRRIRDERGLPVE
;
A
#
# COMPACT_ATOMS: atom_id res chain seq x y z
N MET A 1 6.63 -15.16 -2.72
CA MET A 1 5.83 -13.97 -2.36
C MET A 1 5.93 -13.54 -0.89
N LYS A 2 5.73 -14.44 0.09
CA LYS A 2 5.74 -14.14 1.55
C LYS A 2 6.84 -13.16 2.01
N ARG A 3 8.11 -13.48 1.74
CA ARG A 3 9.29 -12.66 2.13
C ARG A 3 9.33 -11.31 1.40
N ILE A 4 9.14 -11.33 0.08
CA ILE A 4 9.16 -10.12 -0.76
C ILE A 4 8.10 -9.13 -0.28
N PHE A 5 6.86 -9.60 -0.09
CA PHE A 5 5.79 -8.72 0.37
C PHE A 5 6.08 -8.16 1.76
N LEU A 6 6.49 -8.98 2.72
CA LEU A 6 6.77 -8.51 4.07
C LEU A 6 7.85 -7.41 4.08
N THR A 7 8.94 -7.61 3.33
CA THR A 7 9.99 -6.59 3.20
C THR A 7 9.46 -5.29 2.61
N LEU A 8 8.70 -5.38 1.52
CA LEU A 8 8.12 -4.21 0.85
C LEU A 8 7.10 -3.48 1.75
N ALA A 9 6.24 -4.22 2.45
CA ALA A 9 5.27 -3.67 3.38
C ALA A 9 5.95 -2.94 4.56
N ILE A 10 7.00 -3.52 5.14
CA ILE A 10 7.78 -2.87 6.21
C ILE A 10 8.40 -1.58 5.70
N LEU A 11 9.11 -1.63 4.57
CA LEU A 11 9.74 -0.45 3.98
C LEU A 11 8.70 0.62 3.65
N GLY A 12 7.55 0.25 3.09
CA GLY A 12 6.50 1.20 2.72
C GLY A 12 5.87 1.88 3.93
N ASN A 13 5.65 1.15 5.02
CA ASN A 13 5.19 1.74 6.27
C ASN A 13 6.25 2.67 6.88
N ILE A 14 7.54 2.28 6.87
CA ILE A 14 8.63 3.16 7.33
C ILE A 14 8.65 4.46 6.52
N CYS A 15 8.54 4.39 5.20
CA CYS A 15 8.51 5.57 4.34
C CYS A 15 7.31 6.49 4.67
N LEU A 16 6.10 5.94 4.81
CA LEU A 16 4.91 6.73 5.15
C LEU A 16 5.03 7.40 6.52
N TRP A 17 5.45 6.65 7.55
CA TRP A 17 5.64 7.21 8.89
C TRP A 17 6.76 8.25 8.92
N THR A 18 7.83 8.05 8.15
CA THR A 18 8.89 9.05 7.99
C THR A 18 8.31 10.34 7.38
N ALA A 19 7.48 10.26 6.33
CA ALA A 19 6.84 11.43 5.74
C ALA A 19 5.98 12.20 6.77
N VAL A 20 5.19 11.48 7.59
CA VAL A 20 4.37 12.07 8.67
C VAL A 20 5.25 12.79 9.70
N LEU A 21 6.35 12.16 10.15
CA LEU A 21 7.27 12.75 11.12
C LEU A 21 7.96 13.99 10.56
N PHE A 22 8.37 13.98 9.29
CA PHE A 22 8.90 15.16 8.63
C PHE A 22 7.88 16.30 8.56
N GLY A 23 6.61 15.98 8.28
CA GLY A 23 5.51 16.96 8.28
C GLY A 23 5.35 17.67 9.63
N LEU A 24 5.40 16.91 10.73
CA LEU A 24 5.38 17.47 12.09
C LEU A 24 6.60 18.35 12.40
N SER A 25 7.75 18.05 11.78
CA SER A 25 9.00 18.76 12.01
C SER A 25 9.12 20.08 11.22
N ILE A 26 8.22 20.38 10.27
CA ILE A 26 8.33 21.56 9.40
C ILE A 26 8.54 22.85 10.21
N ARG A 27 7.78 23.02 11.29
CA ARG A 27 7.84 24.22 12.16
C ARG A 27 8.91 24.13 13.26
N ALA A 28 9.58 22.99 13.45
CA ALA A 28 10.44 22.76 14.61
C ALA A 28 11.63 23.72 14.66
N GLY A 29 11.75 24.53 15.71
CA GLY A 29 12.85 25.49 15.85
C GLY A 29 12.71 26.78 15.03
N ILE A 30 11.55 27.02 14.39
CA ILE A 30 11.22 28.33 13.81
C ILE A 30 10.58 29.19 14.90
N THR A 31 11.19 30.33 15.21
CA THR A 31 10.76 31.25 16.27
C THR A 31 9.78 32.31 15.79
N LEU A 32 9.70 32.55 14.48
CA LEU A 32 8.78 33.52 13.89
C LEU A 32 7.33 33.08 14.14
N PRO A 33 6.43 34.01 14.55
CA PRO A 33 5.01 33.73 14.63
C PRO A 33 4.46 33.35 13.25
N ALA A 34 3.52 32.41 13.18
CA ALA A 34 2.86 32.06 11.91
C ALA A 34 2.05 33.24 11.31
N THR A 35 1.77 34.27 12.10
CA THR A 35 1.11 35.51 11.68
C THR A 35 2.08 36.54 11.11
N ASP A 36 3.39 36.31 11.19
CA ASP A 36 4.40 37.21 10.65
C ASP A 36 4.47 37.05 9.11
N PRO A 37 4.32 38.14 8.33
CA PRO A 37 4.47 38.09 6.87
C PRO A 37 5.81 37.52 6.39
N GLN A 38 6.87 37.62 7.20
CA GLN A 38 8.19 37.06 6.88
C GLN A 38 8.29 35.56 7.13
N PHE A 39 7.35 34.95 7.86
CA PHE A 39 7.37 33.52 8.19
C PHE A 39 7.45 32.63 6.95
N GLN A 40 6.65 32.95 5.91
CA GLN A 40 6.63 32.18 4.67
C GLN A 40 7.88 32.41 3.79
N LEU A 41 8.65 33.46 4.08
CA LEU A 41 9.90 33.77 3.38
C LEU A 41 11.12 33.12 4.04
N ASP A 42 10.96 32.46 5.18
CA ASP A 42 12.05 31.77 5.88
C ASP A 42 12.62 30.62 5.00
N PRO A 43 13.90 30.70 4.60
CA PRO A 43 14.52 29.67 3.78
C PRO A 43 14.49 28.27 4.42
N ALA A 44 14.59 28.19 5.75
CA ALA A 44 14.57 26.92 6.47
C ALA A 44 13.17 26.28 6.46
N TYR A 45 12.12 27.09 6.54
CA TYR A 45 10.74 26.63 6.40
C TYR A 45 10.49 26.04 5.00
N ASN A 46 10.86 26.78 3.96
CA ASN A 46 10.66 26.37 2.58
C ASN A 46 11.47 25.12 2.21
N ALA A 47 12.72 25.01 2.68
CA ALA A 47 13.54 23.82 2.48
C ALA A 47 12.91 22.56 3.12
N ARG A 48 12.29 22.69 4.30
CA ARG A 48 11.63 21.58 4.99
C ARG A 48 10.34 21.18 4.31
N ILE A 49 9.54 22.13 3.81
CA ILE A 49 8.36 21.82 2.98
C ILE A 49 8.80 21.04 1.74
N SER A 50 9.78 21.54 1.00
CA SER A 50 10.29 20.88 -0.21
C SER A 50 10.77 19.45 0.10
N THR A 51 11.51 19.28 1.20
CA THR A 51 11.96 17.95 1.65
C THR A 51 10.78 17.04 2.01
N HIS A 52 9.79 17.55 2.76
CA HIS A 52 8.58 16.81 3.11
C HIS A 52 7.78 16.40 1.88
N MET A 53 7.62 17.28 0.90
CA MET A 53 6.93 16.98 -0.36
C MET A 53 7.62 15.84 -1.12
N LEU A 54 8.96 15.88 -1.25
CA LEU A 54 9.71 14.82 -1.95
C LEU A 54 9.62 13.48 -1.22
N ILE A 55 9.81 13.47 0.11
CA ILE A 55 9.68 12.26 0.94
C ILE A 55 8.25 11.72 0.88
N GLY A 56 7.25 12.60 0.98
CA GLY A 56 5.84 12.27 0.91
C GLY A 56 5.46 11.66 -0.44
N LEU A 57 5.84 12.29 -1.54
CA LEU A 57 5.56 11.79 -2.89
C LEU A 57 6.24 10.43 -3.13
N GLY A 58 7.50 10.28 -2.69
CA GLY A 58 8.21 9.00 -2.75
C GLY A 58 7.51 7.92 -1.94
N ALA A 59 7.10 8.22 -0.71
CA ALA A 59 6.40 7.29 0.18
C ALA A 59 5.03 6.87 -0.38
N LEU A 60 4.23 7.82 -0.88
CA LEU A 60 2.93 7.55 -1.49
C LEU A 60 3.07 6.68 -2.75
N THR A 61 4.04 7.00 -3.61
CA THR A 61 4.33 6.22 -4.82
C THR A 61 4.77 4.80 -4.48
N PHE A 62 5.66 4.65 -3.50
CA PHE A 62 6.14 3.35 -3.07
C PHE A 62 5.03 2.51 -2.43
N ALA A 63 4.21 3.08 -1.52
CA ALA A 63 3.07 2.37 -0.94
C ALA A 63 2.05 1.94 -2.01
N THR A 64 1.77 2.81 -2.99
CA THR A 64 0.93 2.49 -4.16
C THR A 64 1.49 1.30 -4.94
N LEU A 65 2.81 1.27 -5.19
CA LEU A 65 3.48 0.16 -5.85
C LEU A 65 3.32 -1.16 -5.08
N VAL A 66 3.46 -1.14 -3.75
CA VAL A 66 3.28 -2.35 -2.92
C VAL A 66 1.88 -2.93 -3.12
N HIS A 67 0.84 -2.10 -3.03
CA HIS A 67 -0.54 -2.56 -3.26
C HIS A 67 -0.79 -3.01 -4.70
N ALA A 68 -0.18 -2.36 -5.69
CA ALA A 68 -0.30 -2.77 -7.10
C ALA A 68 0.34 -4.14 -7.37
N ILE A 69 1.49 -4.43 -6.76
CA ILE A 69 2.14 -5.76 -6.84
C ILE A 69 1.24 -6.82 -6.22
N LEU A 70 0.55 -6.53 -5.11
CA LEU A 70 -0.31 -7.48 -4.44
C LEU A 70 -1.61 -7.72 -5.20
N PHE A 71 -2.20 -6.64 -5.73
CA PHE A 71 -3.34 -6.72 -6.64
C PHE A 71 -3.02 -7.65 -7.83
N THR A 72 -1.90 -7.42 -8.51
CA THR A 72 -1.50 -8.23 -9.66
C THR A 72 -1.15 -9.66 -9.28
N TYR A 73 -0.54 -9.89 -8.11
CA TYR A 73 -0.29 -11.22 -7.56
C TYR A 73 -1.58 -12.03 -7.37
N PHE A 74 -2.60 -11.46 -6.72
CA PHE A 74 -3.87 -12.16 -6.50
C PHE A 74 -4.67 -12.39 -7.79
N MET A 75 -4.58 -11.47 -8.75
CA MET A 75 -5.16 -11.65 -10.08
C MET A 75 -4.48 -12.78 -10.85
N GLY A 76 -3.15 -12.79 -10.88
CA GLY A 76 -2.35 -13.81 -11.58
C GLY A 76 -2.53 -15.20 -10.98
N THR A 77 -2.39 -15.32 -9.65
CA THR A 77 -2.56 -16.62 -8.97
C THR A 77 -3.98 -17.14 -9.07
N GLY A 78 -5.00 -16.27 -9.05
CA GLY A 78 -6.37 -16.70 -9.22
C GLY A 78 -6.67 -17.29 -10.58
N ARG A 79 -6.17 -16.67 -11.65
CA ARG A 79 -6.29 -17.20 -13.02
C ARG A 79 -5.49 -18.50 -13.17
N TRP A 80 -4.28 -18.54 -12.63
CA TRP A 80 -3.46 -19.75 -12.67
C TRP A 80 -4.12 -20.94 -11.97
N ILE A 81 -4.74 -20.74 -10.79
CA ILE A 81 -5.48 -21.80 -10.09
C ILE A 81 -6.68 -22.27 -10.93
N GLU A 82 -7.42 -21.36 -11.56
CA GLU A 82 -8.56 -21.68 -12.43
C GLU A 82 -8.13 -22.57 -13.61
N GLU A 83 -7.15 -22.12 -14.38
CA GLU A 83 -6.65 -22.81 -15.56
C GLU A 83 -6.03 -24.16 -15.19
N THR A 84 -5.26 -24.22 -14.10
CA THR A 84 -4.65 -25.47 -13.60
C THR A 84 -5.72 -26.45 -13.13
N SER A 85 -6.74 -25.96 -12.40
CA SER A 85 -7.84 -26.81 -11.93
C SER A 85 -8.62 -27.40 -13.09
N ASN A 86 -8.91 -26.59 -14.12
CA ASN A 86 -9.58 -27.05 -15.33
C ASN A 86 -8.74 -28.07 -16.11
N ALA A 87 -7.44 -27.83 -16.27
CA ALA A 87 -6.55 -28.71 -17.03
C ALA A 87 -6.35 -30.09 -16.37
N TYR A 88 -6.32 -30.15 -15.03
CA TYR A 88 -6.11 -31.38 -14.28
C TYR A 88 -7.39 -32.01 -13.71
N GLY A 89 -8.55 -31.37 -13.92
CA GLY A 89 -9.83 -31.83 -13.36
C GLY A 89 -9.85 -31.81 -11.83
N LEU A 90 -9.28 -30.76 -11.23
CA LEU A 90 -9.24 -30.62 -9.78
C LEU A 90 -10.58 -30.17 -9.21
N ASP A 91 -10.79 -30.44 -7.93
CA ASP A 91 -11.98 -29.99 -7.20
C ASP A 91 -12.10 -28.45 -7.22
N ALA A 92 -13.30 -27.96 -7.52
CA ALA A 92 -13.64 -26.53 -7.51
C ALA A 92 -13.42 -25.86 -6.13
N ALA A 93 -13.31 -26.62 -5.05
CA ALA A 93 -12.99 -26.15 -3.71
C ALA A 93 -11.72 -25.29 -3.67
N TRP A 94 -10.68 -25.64 -4.44
CA TRP A 94 -9.43 -24.88 -4.51
C TRP A 94 -9.64 -23.50 -5.12
N TYR A 95 -10.33 -23.45 -6.26
CA TYR A 95 -10.68 -22.21 -6.93
C TYR A 95 -11.57 -21.33 -6.04
N ASN A 96 -12.61 -21.90 -5.44
CA ASN A 96 -13.54 -21.20 -4.57
C ASN A 96 -12.85 -20.64 -3.32
N SER A 97 -11.95 -21.41 -2.70
CA SER A 97 -11.14 -20.96 -1.58
C SER A 97 -10.24 -19.79 -1.98
N ASN A 98 -9.61 -19.86 -3.16
CA ASN A 98 -8.80 -18.78 -3.68
C ASN A 98 -9.61 -17.50 -3.96
N GLN A 99 -10.79 -17.61 -4.59
CA GLN A 99 -11.63 -16.45 -4.86
C GLN A 99 -12.06 -15.75 -3.56
N LYS A 100 -12.35 -16.50 -2.49
CA LYS A 100 -12.64 -15.92 -1.18
C LYS A 100 -11.47 -15.09 -0.63
N VAL A 101 -10.23 -15.58 -0.78
CA VAL A 101 -9.04 -14.83 -0.36
C VAL A 101 -8.87 -13.56 -1.19
N LYS A 102 -8.93 -13.68 -2.52
CA LYS A 102 -8.80 -12.55 -3.46
C LYS A 102 -9.85 -11.48 -3.18
N TYR A 103 -11.14 -11.83 -3.18
CA TYR A 103 -12.19 -10.83 -2.98
C TYR A 103 -12.30 -10.34 -1.53
N GLY A 104 -11.73 -11.05 -0.56
CA GLY A 104 -11.61 -10.58 0.81
C GLY A 104 -10.59 -9.45 0.98
N VAL A 105 -9.53 -9.41 0.17
CA VAL A 105 -8.44 -8.42 0.30
C VAL A 105 -8.58 -7.21 -0.64
N LEU A 106 -9.19 -7.41 -1.82
CA LEU A 106 -9.33 -6.35 -2.83
C LEU A 106 -9.99 -5.05 -2.34
N PRO A 107 -11.07 -5.07 -1.54
CA PRO A 107 -11.65 -3.83 -1.01
C PRO A 107 -10.68 -3.02 -0.16
N GLY A 108 -9.84 -3.69 0.64
CA GLY A 108 -8.81 -3.03 1.45
C GLY A 108 -7.77 -2.32 0.59
N ILE A 109 -7.31 -2.98 -0.47
CA ILE A 109 -6.40 -2.39 -1.47
C ILE A 109 -7.01 -1.11 -2.07
N VAL A 110 -8.26 -1.18 -2.52
CA VAL A 110 -8.94 -0.03 -3.16
C VAL A 110 -9.07 1.14 -2.18
N VAL A 111 -9.50 0.87 -0.95
CA VAL A 111 -9.64 1.91 0.09
C VAL A 111 -8.30 2.60 0.36
N VAL A 112 -7.21 1.84 0.52
CA VAL A 112 -5.90 2.44 0.79
C VAL A 112 -5.36 3.20 -0.41
N LEU A 113 -5.54 2.72 -1.64
CA LEU A 113 -5.16 3.47 -2.84
C LEU A 113 -5.89 4.82 -2.92
N LEU A 114 -7.19 4.86 -2.62
CA LEU A 114 -7.95 6.11 -2.56
C LEU A 114 -7.44 7.04 -1.45
N LEU A 115 -7.10 6.50 -0.27
CA LEU A 115 -6.52 7.26 0.83
C LEU A 115 -5.14 7.83 0.49
N LEU A 116 -4.29 7.07 -0.21
CA LEU A 116 -2.98 7.54 -0.69
C LEU A 116 -3.15 8.72 -1.67
N ILE A 117 -4.08 8.62 -2.62
CA ILE A 117 -4.42 9.70 -3.56
C ILE A 117 -4.95 10.92 -2.81
N ALA A 118 -5.90 10.72 -1.89
CA ALA A 118 -6.46 11.79 -1.07
C ALA A 118 -5.36 12.49 -0.27
N THR A 119 -4.45 11.75 0.36
CA THR A 119 -3.33 12.31 1.13
C THR A 119 -2.46 13.23 0.29
N GLY A 120 -2.11 12.82 -0.93
CA GLY A 120 -1.37 13.65 -1.87
C GLY A 120 -2.14 14.91 -2.28
N ALA A 121 -3.43 14.78 -2.56
CA ALA A 121 -4.29 15.91 -2.92
C ALA A 121 -4.40 16.93 -1.78
N PHE A 122 -4.67 16.48 -0.55
CA PHE A 122 -4.70 17.37 0.61
C PHE A 122 -3.32 17.94 0.95
N GLY A 123 -2.23 17.22 0.64
CA GLY A 123 -0.87 17.75 0.75
C GLY A 123 -0.63 18.92 -0.20
N ALA A 124 -1.11 18.82 -1.45
CA ALA A 124 -1.05 19.91 -2.42
C ALA A 124 -1.94 21.11 -2.05
N VAL A 125 -3.04 20.90 -1.32
CA VAL A 125 -3.87 21.97 -0.75
C VAL A 125 -3.21 22.62 0.46
N ALA A 126 -2.47 21.85 1.26
CA ALA A 126 -1.75 22.36 2.43
C ALA A 126 -0.44 23.10 2.08
N ASP A 127 -0.01 23.06 0.83
CA ASP A 127 1.18 23.75 0.34
C ASP A 127 0.98 25.27 0.39
N PRO A 128 1.79 26.05 1.13
CA PRO A 128 1.68 27.51 1.18
C PRO A 128 1.80 28.19 -0.20
N ALA A 129 2.39 27.53 -1.19
CA ALA A 129 2.51 28.04 -2.55
C ALA A 129 1.24 27.83 -3.40
N THR A 130 0.25 27.07 -2.92
CA THR A 130 -0.97 26.79 -3.68
C THR A 130 -1.99 27.94 -3.57
N PRO A 131 -2.69 28.31 -4.66
CA PRO A 131 -3.78 29.28 -4.59
C PRO A 131 -5.09 28.67 -4.07
N VAL A 132 -5.15 27.36 -3.85
CA VAL A 132 -6.34 26.62 -3.40
C VAL A 132 -6.32 26.51 -1.88
N SER A 133 -7.44 26.79 -1.23
CA SER A 133 -7.59 26.59 0.22
C SER A 133 -8.98 26.07 0.55
N LEU A 134 -9.07 25.15 1.51
CA LEU A 134 -10.34 24.70 2.11
C LEU A 134 -10.64 25.46 3.41
N GLY A 135 -9.74 26.35 3.84
CA GLY A 135 -9.87 27.22 5.00
C GLY A 135 -8.60 27.27 5.83
N LYS A 136 -8.69 27.84 7.04
CA LYS A 136 -7.53 28.02 7.94
C LYS A 136 -6.94 26.70 8.49
N SER A 137 -7.53 25.56 8.15
CA SER A 137 -7.19 24.23 8.69
C SER A 137 -6.54 23.30 7.67
N ASP A 138 -6.13 23.78 6.49
CA ASP A 138 -5.62 22.92 5.41
C ASP A 138 -4.49 21.98 5.86
N ALA A 139 -3.50 22.50 6.60
CA ALA A 139 -2.43 21.68 7.17
C ALA A 139 -2.91 20.65 8.20
N ALA A 140 -3.93 20.99 9.00
CA ALA A 140 -4.50 20.07 9.99
C ALA A 140 -5.34 18.97 9.32
N ILE A 141 -6.08 19.31 8.26
CA ILE A 141 -6.83 18.36 7.44
C ILE A 141 -5.85 17.40 6.76
N HIS A 142 -4.80 17.93 6.11
CA HIS A 142 -3.76 17.10 5.49
C HIS A 142 -3.12 16.16 6.52
N PHE A 143 -2.75 16.66 7.70
CA PHE A 143 -2.18 15.85 8.76
C PHE A 143 -3.12 14.71 9.20
N PHE A 144 -4.40 15.00 9.43
CA PHE A 144 -5.38 13.99 9.83
C PHE A 144 -5.56 12.91 8.75
N VAL A 145 -5.64 13.33 7.48
CA VAL A 145 -5.72 12.40 6.34
C VAL A 145 -4.44 11.56 6.25
N ALA A 146 -3.26 12.16 6.38
CA ALA A 146 -1.97 11.47 6.30
C ALA A 146 -1.82 10.39 7.41
N VAL A 147 -2.17 10.71 8.65
CA VAL A 147 -2.15 9.75 9.77
C VAL A 147 -3.17 8.63 9.54
N SER A 148 -4.39 8.98 9.12
CA SER A 148 -5.43 8.00 8.81
C SER A 148 -4.99 7.04 7.71
N THR A 149 -4.36 7.56 6.65
CA THR A 149 -3.79 6.79 5.56
C THR A 149 -2.66 5.87 6.03
N ALA A 150 -1.72 6.37 6.84
CA ALA A 150 -0.62 5.56 7.36
C ALA A 150 -1.13 4.39 8.23
N LEU A 151 -2.12 4.64 9.09
CA LEU A 151 -2.76 3.60 9.92
C LEU A 151 -3.55 2.59 9.08
N ALA A 152 -4.35 3.06 8.13
CA ALA A 152 -5.10 2.19 7.22
C ALA A 152 -4.16 1.33 6.36
N ASN A 153 -3.10 1.92 5.83
CA ASN A 153 -2.05 1.22 5.09
C ASN A 153 -1.39 0.12 5.94
N LEU A 154 -1.04 0.42 7.21
CA LEU A 154 -0.44 -0.57 8.11
C LEU A 154 -1.40 -1.74 8.36
N LEU A 155 -2.67 -1.44 8.65
CA LEU A 155 -3.71 -2.44 8.89
C LEU A 155 -3.91 -3.33 7.65
N VAL A 156 -4.10 -2.72 6.48
CA VAL A 156 -4.34 -3.45 5.22
C VAL A 156 -3.12 -4.27 4.82
N ASN A 157 -1.89 -3.77 4.99
CA ASN A 157 -0.69 -4.59 4.78
C ASN A 157 -0.67 -5.85 5.67
N GLY A 158 -1.14 -5.74 6.92
CA GLY A 158 -1.30 -6.90 7.80
C GLY A 158 -2.33 -7.91 7.28
N LEU A 159 -3.48 -7.43 6.80
CA LEU A 159 -4.52 -8.28 6.20
C LEU A 159 -4.06 -8.93 4.90
N GLU A 160 -3.36 -8.18 4.05
CA GLU A 160 -2.72 -8.68 2.83
C GLU A 160 -1.69 -9.77 3.14
N PHE A 161 -0.91 -9.60 4.22
CA PHE A 161 0.09 -10.60 4.59
C PHE A 161 -0.57 -11.93 4.95
N ILE A 162 -1.64 -11.88 5.75
CA ILE A 162 -2.46 -13.05 6.08
C ILE A 162 -3.06 -13.68 4.81
N ALA A 163 -3.55 -12.86 3.88
CA ALA A 163 -4.08 -13.33 2.60
C ALA A 163 -3.02 -14.01 1.74
N VAL A 164 -1.79 -13.48 1.69
CA VAL A 164 -0.65 -14.10 0.99
C VAL A 164 -0.29 -15.44 1.61
N LEU A 165 -0.31 -15.57 2.94
CA LEU A 165 -0.07 -16.85 3.62
C LEU A 165 -1.13 -17.90 3.23
N LYS A 166 -2.41 -17.51 3.26
CA LYS A 166 -3.53 -18.39 2.89
C LYS A 166 -3.44 -18.82 1.42
N ASN A 167 -3.21 -17.87 0.52
CA ASN A 167 -3.07 -18.15 -0.90
C ASN A 167 -1.85 -19.03 -1.20
N ALA A 168 -0.72 -18.84 -0.50
CA ALA A 168 0.44 -19.72 -0.62
C ALA A 168 0.12 -21.17 -0.25
N SER A 169 -0.65 -21.40 0.84
CA SER A 169 -1.09 -22.76 1.22
C SER A 169 -1.95 -23.39 0.12
N ILE A 170 -2.89 -22.63 -0.46
CA ILE A 170 -3.74 -23.11 -1.56
C ILE A 170 -2.89 -23.52 -2.76
N ILE A 171 -1.90 -22.70 -3.14
CA ILE A 171 -0.99 -23.00 -4.24
C ILE A 171 -0.19 -24.27 -3.95
N GLU A 172 0.37 -24.40 -2.73
CA GLU A 172 1.15 -25.57 -2.32
C GLU A 172 0.32 -26.87 -2.40
N ASP A 173 -0.95 -26.83 -2.00
CA ASP A 173 -1.84 -27.99 -2.09
C ASP A 173 -2.25 -28.32 -3.53
N VAL A 174 -2.55 -27.31 -4.36
CA VAL A 174 -2.80 -27.51 -5.81
C VAL A 174 -1.59 -28.14 -6.48
N LEU A 175 -0.38 -27.64 -6.22
CA LEU A 175 0.85 -28.21 -6.76
C LEU A 175 1.07 -29.65 -6.31
N ARG A 176 0.81 -29.98 -5.04
CA ARG A 176 0.89 -31.35 -4.52
C ARG A 176 -0.08 -32.28 -5.26
N GLN A 177 -1.30 -31.83 -5.51
CA GLN A 177 -2.31 -32.62 -6.20
C GLN A 177 -2.00 -32.78 -7.70
N VAL A 178 -1.50 -31.74 -8.36
CA VAL A 178 -1.00 -31.82 -9.74
C VAL A 178 0.15 -32.81 -9.84
N ARG A 179 1.12 -32.75 -8.92
CA ARG A 179 2.24 -33.70 -8.86
C ARG A 179 1.75 -35.15 -8.75
N ARG A 180 0.82 -35.43 -7.83
CA ARG A 180 0.19 -36.75 -7.69
C ARG A 180 -0.42 -37.24 -9.00
N ILE A 181 -1.20 -36.41 -9.68
CA ILE A 181 -1.84 -36.79 -10.96
C ILE A 181 -0.78 -37.04 -12.05
N ARG A 182 0.29 -36.26 -12.08
CA ARG A 182 1.39 -36.45 -13.04
C ARG A 182 2.10 -37.77 -12.79
N ASP A 183 2.42 -38.08 -11.54
CA ASP A 183 3.02 -39.36 -11.13
C ASP A 183 2.13 -40.55 -11.52
N GLU A 184 0.83 -40.49 -11.22
CA GLU A 184 -0.16 -41.52 -11.57
C GLU A 184 -0.29 -41.74 -13.09
N ARG A 185 0.00 -40.71 -13.89
CA ARG A 185 -0.02 -40.77 -15.36
C ARG A 185 1.34 -41.07 -15.98
N GLY A 186 2.38 -41.31 -15.19
CA GLY A 186 3.75 -41.52 -15.67
C GLY A 186 4.35 -40.29 -16.36
N LEU A 187 3.85 -39.09 -16.04
CA LEU A 187 4.40 -37.82 -16.52
C LEU A 187 5.55 -37.37 -15.62
N PRO A 188 6.57 -36.65 -16.15
CA PRO A 188 7.68 -36.16 -15.33
C PRO A 188 7.20 -35.27 -14.17
N VAL A 189 7.75 -35.50 -12.98
CA VAL A 189 7.62 -34.63 -11.82
C VAL A 189 9.00 -34.05 -11.48
N GLU A 190 9.10 -32.74 -11.54
CA GLU A 190 10.26 -31.97 -11.03
C GLU A 190 9.86 -31.25 -9.75
#